data_AF-I0GQC2-F1
#
_entry.id   AF-I0GQC2-F1
#
_cell.length_a   1.000
_cell.length_b   1.000
_cell.length_c   1.000
_cell.angle_alpha   90.00
_cell.angle_beta   90.00
_cell.angle_gamma   90.00
#
_symmetry.space_group_name_H-M   'P 1'
#
loop_
_entity.id
_entity.type
_entity.pdbx_description
1 polymer ?
#
loop_
_entity_poly.entity_id
_entity_poly.type
_entity_poly.pdbx_seq_one_letter_code
_entity_poly.pdbx_strand_id
1 'polypeptide(L)'
;MITTIHIGDRFGHLTVIAKDTRPNHSAGWLCRCDCGNEIYTYSCRLLKGSHRSCGCTDRTNRNEQTNLIGKKTGRLTVIARSPNPRRKSSWLCHCECGNTIELHASTILAGKKTSCGCVHHAAKHPHEDLTGRRFGHLTVIARSNDPKYKSLWQCLCDCGNEAYFYSSALLKGKYTSCGNCQYHLLRTKENMIGKRFHHLTITKIVETEPDTFRLLCRCDCGEIP
;
A
#
# COMPACT_ATOMS: atom_id res chain seq x y z
N MET A 1 15.23 50.58 -33.65
CA MET A 1 16.01 50.91 -32.44
C MET A 1 16.71 49.63 -31.98
N ILE A 2 18.04 49.58 -32.05
CA ILE A 2 18.82 48.47 -31.47
C ILE A 2 19.01 48.82 -30.00
N THR A 3 18.34 48.11 -29.10
CA THR A 3 18.48 48.35 -27.66
C THR A 3 19.84 47.82 -27.20
N THR A 4 20.76 48.73 -26.90
CA THR A 4 22.10 48.41 -26.37
C THR A 4 22.00 48.14 -24.87
N ILE A 5 22.62 47.05 -24.41
CA ILE A 5 22.71 46.67 -22.98
C ILE A 5 23.98 47.28 -22.39
N HIS A 6 23.90 47.82 -21.17
CA HIS A 6 25.00 48.41 -20.43
C HIS A 6 25.24 47.67 -19.10
N ILE A 7 26.45 47.84 -18.54
CA ILE A 7 26.76 47.36 -17.20
C ILE A 7 25.91 48.14 -16.18
N GLY A 8 25.29 47.43 -15.25
CA GLY A 8 24.30 47.96 -14.32
C GLY A 8 22.85 47.74 -14.75
N ASP A 9 22.59 47.38 -16.02
CA ASP A 9 21.22 47.13 -16.48
C ASP A 9 20.60 45.94 -15.76
N ARG A 10 19.34 46.11 -15.35
CA ARG A 10 18.58 45.11 -14.60
C ARG A 10 17.51 44.44 -15.45
N PHE A 11 17.55 43.12 -15.50
CA PHE A 11 16.60 42.27 -16.21
C PHE A 11 15.97 41.28 -15.23
N GLY A 12 14.84 41.66 -14.62
CA GLY A 12 14.21 40.87 -13.57
C GLY A 12 15.07 40.85 -12.30
N HIS A 13 15.55 39.67 -11.91
CA HIS A 13 16.46 39.46 -10.78
C HIS A 13 17.94 39.53 -11.17
N LEU A 14 18.25 39.73 -12.45
CA LEU A 14 19.62 39.75 -12.96
C LEU A 14 20.11 41.19 -13.16
N THR A 15 21.30 41.49 -12.67
CA THR A 15 22.00 42.76 -12.90
C THR A 15 23.25 42.46 -13.73
N VAL A 16 23.43 43.17 -14.85
CA VAL A 16 24.62 43.03 -15.70
C VAL A 16 25.83 43.58 -14.96
N ILE A 17 26.86 42.76 -14.76
CA ILE A 17 28.08 43.15 -14.03
C ILE A 17 29.32 43.21 -14.90
N ALA A 18 29.39 42.44 -15.99
CA ALA A 18 30.50 42.49 -16.94
C ALA A 18 30.11 41.95 -18.32
N LYS A 19 30.92 42.27 -19.33
CA LYS A 19 30.85 41.66 -20.67
C LYS A 19 31.55 40.30 -20.65
N ASP A 20 31.00 39.30 -21.33
CA ASP A 20 31.64 37.98 -21.47
C ASP A 20 32.87 38.09 -22.38
N THR A 21 34.03 37.71 -21.86
CA THR A 21 35.33 37.75 -22.56
C THR A 21 35.76 36.38 -23.07
N ARG A 22 34.93 35.34 -22.92
CA ARG A 22 35.28 33.99 -23.35
C ARG A 22 35.27 33.86 -24.89
N PRO A 23 36.22 33.11 -25.47
CA PRO A 23 36.28 32.88 -26.91
C PRO A 23 34.98 32.23 -27.40
N ASN A 24 34.45 32.69 -28.54
CA ASN A 24 33.16 32.32 -29.17
C ASN A 24 31.87 32.83 -28.49
N HIS A 25 31.95 33.71 -27.49
CA HIS A 25 30.77 34.28 -26.80
C HIS A 25 30.68 35.81 -26.96
N SER A 26 30.87 36.31 -28.18
CA SER A 26 31.02 37.74 -28.53
C SER A 26 29.81 38.66 -28.21
N ALA A 27 28.66 38.10 -27.81
CA ALA A 27 27.47 38.83 -27.38
C ALA A 27 26.95 38.40 -25.98
N GLY A 28 27.84 37.84 -25.14
CA GLY A 28 27.53 37.39 -23.80
C GLY A 28 27.73 38.49 -22.73
N TRP A 29 26.99 38.35 -21.64
CA TRP A 29 27.06 39.17 -20.43
C TRP A 29 27.15 38.28 -19.20
N LEU A 30 28.01 38.65 -18.26
CA LEU A 30 28.00 38.13 -16.90
C LEU A 30 26.99 38.94 -16.09
N CYS A 31 26.02 38.24 -15.51
CA CYS A 31 24.97 38.83 -14.68
C CYS A 31 25.02 38.27 -13.26
N ARG A 32 24.92 39.13 -12.26
CA ARG A 32 24.70 38.75 -10.87
C ARG A 32 23.21 38.77 -10.56
N CYS A 33 22.71 37.68 -10.01
CA CYS A 33 21.32 37.61 -9.58
C CYS A 33 21.17 38.12 -8.15
N ASP A 34 19.98 38.57 -7.77
CA ASP A 34 19.62 38.92 -6.38
C ASP A 34 19.95 37.78 -5.38
N CYS A 35 19.96 36.54 -5.89
CA CYS A 35 20.32 35.32 -5.18
C CYS A 35 21.81 35.22 -4.80
N GLY A 36 22.65 36.13 -5.28
CA GLY A 36 24.11 36.08 -5.15
C GLY A 36 24.82 35.24 -6.22
N ASN A 37 24.13 34.35 -6.94
CA ASN A 37 24.75 33.58 -8.02
C ASN A 37 25.03 34.43 -9.26
N GLU A 38 26.12 34.12 -9.92
CA GLU A 38 26.53 34.73 -11.18
C GLU A 38 26.31 33.75 -12.35
N ILE A 39 25.75 34.26 -13.44
CA ILE A 39 25.41 33.48 -14.63
C ILE A 39 25.82 34.22 -15.89
N TYR A 40 26.18 33.47 -16.93
CA TYR A 40 26.43 34.02 -18.25
C TYR A 40 25.20 33.88 -19.13
N THR A 41 24.83 34.94 -19.85
CA THR A 41 23.71 34.93 -20.79
C THR A 41 23.91 35.89 -21.95
N TYR A 42 23.04 35.83 -22.96
CA TYR A 42 23.17 36.61 -24.20
C TYR A 42 22.18 37.76 -24.26
N SER A 43 22.55 38.84 -24.95
CA SER A 43 21.69 40.02 -25.15
C SER A 43 20.28 39.63 -25.62
N CYS A 44 20.18 38.67 -26.54
CA CYS A 44 18.90 38.25 -27.10
C CYS A 44 17.97 37.62 -26.06
N ARG A 45 18.48 36.97 -25.01
CA ARG A 45 17.68 36.34 -23.95
C ARG A 45 17.26 37.33 -22.86
N LEU A 46 18.12 38.32 -22.58
CA LEU A 46 17.81 39.43 -21.67
C LEU A 46 16.71 40.32 -22.26
N LEU A 47 16.86 40.72 -23.53
CA LEU A 47 15.89 41.58 -24.22
C LEU A 47 14.55 40.89 -24.48
N LYS A 48 14.54 39.62 -24.89
CA LYS A 48 13.31 38.82 -25.06
C LYS A 48 12.66 38.44 -23.71
N GLY A 49 13.34 38.67 -22.60
CA GLY A 49 12.85 38.35 -21.26
C GLY A 49 12.80 36.85 -20.94
N SER A 50 13.45 35.99 -21.72
CA SER A 50 13.51 34.55 -21.44
C SER A 50 14.52 34.19 -20.34
N HIS A 51 15.36 35.15 -19.93
CA HIS A 51 16.31 34.96 -18.83
C HIS A 51 16.21 36.14 -17.85
N ARG A 52 15.45 35.94 -16.78
CA ARG A 52 15.16 36.95 -15.74
C ARG A 52 15.66 36.54 -14.35
N SER A 53 16.23 35.36 -14.18
CA SER A 53 16.77 34.88 -12.89
C SER A 53 17.85 33.81 -13.06
N CYS A 54 18.62 33.56 -12.00
CA CYS A 54 19.64 32.50 -11.92
C CYS A 54 19.06 31.07 -11.76
N GLY A 55 17.73 30.91 -11.73
CA GLY A 55 17.08 29.64 -11.37
C GLY A 55 17.20 29.27 -9.88
N CYS A 56 17.60 30.20 -9.00
CA CYS A 56 17.69 29.96 -7.55
C CYS A 56 16.36 29.66 -6.88
N THR A 57 15.26 30.18 -7.43
CA THR A 57 13.90 29.91 -6.95
C THR A 57 13.55 28.43 -7.09
N ASP A 58 14.16 27.72 -8.04
CA ASP A 58 14.03 26.26 -8.21
C ASP A 58 15.02 25.46 -7.34
N ARG A 59 16.12 26.08 -6.88
CA ARG A 59 17.18 25.42 -6.09
C ARG A 59 16.94 25.48 -4.58
N THR A 60 16.43 26.59 -4.06
CA THR A 60 16.11 26.74 -2.64
C THR A 60 15.03 25.75 -2.17
N ASN A 61 14.10 25.39 -3.05
CA ASN A 61 13.06 24.40 -2.78
C ASN A 61 13.50 22.91 -2.85
N ARG A 62 14.73 22.59 -3.30
CA ARG A 62 15.17 21.19 -3.45
C ARG A 62 15.85 20.61 -2.21
N ASN A 63 16.35 21.45 -1.30
CA ASN A 63 17.22 21.00 -0.20
C ASN A 63 16.58 21.01 1.19
N GLU A 64 15.37 21.55 1.35
CA GLU A 64 14.58 21.23 2.52
C GLU A 64 13.86 19.91 2.26
N GLN A 65 14.49 18.85 2.72
CA GLN A 65 13.88 17.54 2.83
C GLN A 65 12.75 17.61 3.89
N THR A 66 11.66 18.29 3.54
CA THR A 66 10.57 18.68 4.44
C THR A 66 10.09 17.45 5.18
N ASN A 67 10.15 17.48 6.51
CA ASN A 67 9.59 16.41 7.30
C ASN A 67 8.07 16.40 7.10
N LEU A 68 7.54 15.37 6.45
CA LEU A 68 6.11 15.26 6.19
C LEU A 68 5.39 14.43 7.26
N ILE A 69 6.08 13.93 8.29
CA ILE A 69 5.44 13.17 9.38
C ILE A 69 4.29 13.97 10.00
N GLY A 70 3.16 13.31 10.20
CA GLY A 70 1.92 13.92 10.72
C GLY A 70 1.08 14.64 9.66
N LYS A 71 1.60 14.89 8.45
CA LYS A 71 0.82 15.53 7.39
C LYS A 71 -0.35 14.63 6.97
N LYS A 72 -1.54 15.23 6.91
CA LYS A 72 -2.78 14.56 6.51
C LYS A 72 -3.17 14.92 5.08
N THR A 73 -3.68 13.94 4.34
CA THR A 73 -4.29 14.13 3.01
C THR A 73 -5.51 13.22 2.89
N GLY A 74 -6.70 13.79 3.06
CA GLY A 74 -7.93 13.02 3.25
C GLY A 74 -7.81 12.07 4.45
N ARG A 75 -8.03 10.77 4.23
CA ARG A 75 -7.96 9.69 5.23
C ARG A 75 -6.56 9.12 5.45
N LEU A 76 -5.52 9.79 4.95
CA LEU A 76 -4.14 9.33 5.05
C LEU A 76 -3.34 10.25 5.95
N THR A 77 -2.55 9.68 6.85
CA THR A 77 -1.60 10.38 7.71
C THR A 77 -0.20 9.84 7.44
N VAL A 78 0.76 10.72 7.16
CA VAL A 78 2.16 10.32 6.99
C VAL A 78 2.74 9.89 8.34
N ILE A 79 3.31 8.69 8.40
CA ILE A 79 3.83 8.10 9.64
C ILE A 79 5.36 7.98 9.65
N ALA A 80 5.98 7.78 8.48
CA ALA A 80 7.43 7.57 8.40
C ALA A 80 7.94 7.81 6.97
N ARG A 81 9.26 7.89 6.82
CA ARG A 81 9.89 7.80 5.50
C ARG A 81 9.80 6.39 4.94
N SER A 82 9.82 6.30 3.62
CA SER A 82 9.97 5.01 2.96
C SER A 82 11.32 4.38 3.35
N PRO A 83 11.35 3.09 3.75
CA PRO A 83 12.59 2.37 4.01
C PRO A 83 13.34 2.04 2.70
N ASN A 84 12.72 2.26 1.53
CA ASN A 84 13.32 1.92 0.25
C ASN A 84 14.37 2.98 -0.16
N PRO A 85 15.66 2.62 -0.22
CA PRO A 85 16.73 3.57 -0.54
C PRO A 85 16.66 4.12 -1.97
N ARG A 86 15.96 3.42 -2.89
CA ARG A 86 15.71 3.90 -4.26
C ARG A 86 14.60 4.95 -4.34
N ARG A 87 13.83 5.15 -3.27
CA ARG A 87 12.67 6.06 -3.21
C ARG A 87 12.85 7.12 -2.13
N LYS A 88 13.96 7.88 -2.23
CA LYS A 88 14.39 8.91 -1.26
C LYS A 88 13.35 9.98 -0.91
N SER A 89 12.38 10.21 -1.80
CA SER A 89 11.31 11.21 -1.64
C SER A 89 9.94 10.58 -1.36
N SER A 90 9.89 9.30 -0.98
CA SER A 90 8.63 8.61 -0.66
C SER A 90 8.45 8.43 0.85
N TRP A 91 7.19 8.36 1.26
CA TRP A 91 6.75 8.34 2.64
C TRP A 91 5.70 7.27 2.83
N LEU A 92 5.73 6.62 3.99
CA LEU A 92 4.69 5.70 4.44
C LEU A 92 3.53 6.51 5.03
N CYS A 93 2.33 6.23 4.54
CA CYS A 93 1.10 6.86 4.99
C CYS A 93 0.16 5.79 5.55
N HIS A 94 -0.29 5.99 6.78
CA HIS A 94 -1.33 5.20 7.41
C HIS A 94 -2.70 5.71 6.99
N CYS A 95 -3.57 4.82 6.55
CA CYS A 95 -4.96 5.11 6.26
C CYS A 95 -5.84 4.79 7.46
N GLU A 96 -6.88 5.58 7.70
CA GLU A 96 -7.88 5.33 8.76
C GLU A 96 -8.51 3.93 8.68
N CYS A 97 -8.49 3.26 7.52
CA CYS A 97 -8.94 1.88 7.37
C CYS A 97 -7.92 0.81 7.84
N GLY A 98 -6.80 1.22 8.47
CA GLY A 98 -5.74 0.33 8.95
C GLY A 98 -4.65 -0.01 7.91
N ASN A 99 -4.84 0.32 6.64
CA ASN A 99 -3.84 0.05 5.60
C ASN A 99 -2.69 1.05 5.61
N THR A 100 -1.49 0.60 5.23
CA THR A 100 -0.32 1.47 5.02
C THR A 100 0.08 1.46 3.55
N ILE A 101 0.29 2.64 2.97
CA ILE A 101 0.69 2.79 1.57
C ILE A 101 1.90 3.73 1.44
N GLU A 102 2.67 3.55 0.38
CA GLU A 102 3.81 4.41 0.08
C GLU A 102 3.41 5.49 -0.95
N LEU A 103 3.68 6.76 -0.63
CA LEU A 103 3.40 7.91 -1.48
C LEU A 103 4.61 8.80 -1.67
N HIS A 104 4.77 9.36 -2.87
CA HIS A 104 5.78 10.36 -3.15
C HIS A 104 5.43 11.70 -2.50
N ALA A 105 6.45 12.47 -2.06
CA ALA A 105 6.29 13.76 -1.40
C ALA A 105 5.43 14.73 -2.22
N SER A 106 5.63 14.79 -3.54
CA SER A 106 4.82 15.67 -4.40
C SER A 106 3.33 15.30 -4.41
N THR A 107 2.99 14.02 -4.31
CA THR A 107 1.59 13.55 -4.24
C THR A 107 0.92 13.95 -2.92
N ILE A 108 1.67 13.88 -1.82
CA ILE A 108 1.21 14.27 -0.48
C ILE A 108 1.04 15.79 -0.41
N LEU A 109 2.03 16.54 -0.91
CA LEU A 109 2.01 18.01 -0.91
C LEU A 109 0.89 18.56 -1.80
N ALA A 110 0.65 17.95 -2.96
CA ALA A 110 -0.40 18.36 -3.87
C ALA A 110 -1.80 17.83 -3.48
N GLY A 111 -1.93 17.02 -2.43
CA GLY A 111 -3.21 16.46 -1.98
C GLY A 111 -3.92 15.57 -3.00
N LYS A 112 -3.22 15.08 -4.04
CA LYS A 112 -3.83 14.33 -5.15
C LYS A 112 -4.38 12.97 -4.75
N LYS A 113 -3.91 12.42 -3.61
CA LYS A 113 -4.34 11.13 -3.09
C LYS A 113 -4.90 11.31 -1.69
N THR A 114 -6.19 11.05 -1.54
CA THR A 114 -6.96 11.29 -0.31
C THR A 114 -7.33 10.01 0.44
N SER A 115 -7.06 8.83 -0.12
CA SER A 115 -7.26 7.54 0.54
C SER A 115 -6.30 6.49 -0.01
N CYS A 116 -6.20 5.34 0.67
CA CYS A 116 -5.42 4.22 0.16
C CYS A 116 -6.10 3.48 -1.00
N GLY A 117 -7.29 3.94 -1.45
CA GLY A 117 -8.16 3.23 -2.39
C GLY A 117 -9.22 2.35 -1.71
N CYS A 118 -9.22 2.27 -0.36
CA CYS A 118 -10.22 1.52 0.41
C CYS A 118 -11.65 1.99 0.14
N VAL A 119 -11.87 3.28 -0.13
CA VAL A 119 -13.19 3.84 -0.44
C VAL A 119 -13.73 3.31 -1.77
N HIS A 120 -12.87 3.12 -2.77
CA HIS A 120 -13.24 2.52 -4.05
C HIS A 120 -13.39 1.00 -3.97
N HIS A 121 -12.70 0.34 -3.04
CA HIS A 121 -12.90 -1.08 -2.77
C HIS A 121 -14.22 -1.36 -2.03
N ALA A 122 -14.60 -0.52 -1.05
CA ALA A 122 -15.84 -0.69 -0.28
C ALA A 122 -17.12 -0.56 -1.15
N ALA A 123 -17.11 0.33 -2.15
CA ALA A 123 -18.24 0.50 -3.07
C ALA A 123 -18.38 -0.64 -4.11
N LYS A 124 -17.32 -1.43 -4.35
CA LYS A 124 -17.34 -2.58 -5.27
C LYS A 124 -17.42 -3.93 -4.56
N HIS A 125 -16.86 -4.02 -3.35
CA HIS A 125 -16.86 -5.22 -2.51
C HIS A 125 -16.87 -4.74 -1.05
N PRO A 126 -18.02 -4.75 -0.36
CA PRO A 126 -18.02 -4.60 1.08
C PRO A 126 -17.05 -5.66 1.61
N HIS A 127 -16.10 -5.26 2.45
CA HIS A 127 -15.23 -6.21 3.12
C HIS A 127 -16.09 -6.95 4.14
N GLU A 128 -16.90 -7.90 3.65
CA GLU A 128 -17.73 -8.75 4.46
C GLU A 128 -16.82 -9.46 5.44
N ASP A 129 -17.09 -9.27 6.72
CA ASP A 129 -16.39 -10.00 7.76
C ASP A 129 -16.82 -11.46 7.67
N LEU A 130 -15.89 -12.33 7.32
CA LEU A 130 -16.15 -13.76 7.21
C LEU A 130 -15.93 -14.48 8.54
N THR A 131 -15.48 -13.80 9.59
CA THR A 131 -15.22 -14.41 10.91
C THR A 131 -16.42 -15.20 11.41
N GLY A 132 -16.17 -16.43 11.86
CA GLY A 132 -17.20 -17.38 12.30
C GLY A 132 -17.97 -18.06 11.18
N ARG A 133 -17.89 -17.59 9.93
CA ARG A 133 -18.54 -18.25 8.79
C ARG A 133 -17.87 -19.59 8.48
N ARG A 134 -18.68 -20.52 8.00
CA ARG A 134 -18.24 -21.86 7.63
C ARG A 134 -18.31 -22.08 6.12
N PHE A 135 -17.33 -22.82 5.61
CA PHE A 135 -17.21 -23.21 4.21
C PHE A 135 -16.81 -24.69 4.16
N GLY A 136 -17.81 -25.57 4.14
CA GLY A 136 -17.60 -27.01 4.34
C GLY A 136 -16.98 -27.31 5.71
N HIS A 137 -15.81 -27.94 5.70
CA HIS A 137 -15.04 -28.27 6.91
C HIS A 137 -14.24 -27.10 7.47
N LEU A 138 -14.23 -25.95 6.82
CA LEU A 138 -13.47 -24.77 7.25
C LEU A 138 -14.35 -23.84 8.08
N THR A 139 -13.82 -23.37 9.21
CA THR A 139 -14.36 -22.25 10.00
C THR A 139 -13.39 -21.09 9.92
N VAL A 140 -13.85 -19.92 9.49
CA VAL A 140 -13.02 -18.71 9.45
C VAL A 140 -12.82 -18.20 10.88
N ILE A 141 -11.56 -18.06 11.29
CA ILE A 141 -11.19 -17.62 12.64
C ILE A 141 -10.94 -16.13 12.68
N ALA A 142 -10.11 -15.62 11.77
CA ALA A 142 -9.72 -14.21 11.74
C ALA A 142 -9.05 -13.87 10.40
N ARG A 143 -8.72 -12.58 10.22
CA ARG A 143 -7.73 -12.16 9.22
C ARG A 143 -6.34 -12.65 9.65
N SER A 144 -5.55 -13.08 8.68
CA SER A 144 -4.19 -13.54 8.95
C SER A 144 -3.30 -12.37 9.37
N ASN A 145 -2.56 -12.56 10.46
CA ASN A 145 -1.55 -11.63 10.95
C ASN A 145 -0.16 -11.88 10.35
N ASP A 146 0.02 -12.97 9.57
CA ASP A 146 1.28 -13.29 8.93
C ASP A 146 1.55 -12.30 7.77
N PRO A 147 2.70 -11.61 7.74
CA PRO A 147 3.07 -10.72 6.64
C PRO A 147 2.99 -11.37 5.24
N LYS A 148 3.24 -12.67 5.14
CA LYS A 148 3.13 -13.46 3.90
C LYS A 148 1.69 -13.67 3.46
N TYR A 149 0.75 -13.67 4.40
CA TYR A 149 -0.66 -14.00 4.18
C TYR A 149 -1.62 -12.87 4.59
N LYS A 150 -1.13 -11.64 4.69
CA LYS A 150 -1.85 -10.47 5.23
C LYS A 150 -3.23 -10.18 4.61
N SER A 151 -3.49 -10.68 3.39
CA SER A 151 -4.78 -10.54 2.69
C SER A 151 -5.71 -11.77 2.78
N LEU A 152 -5.25 -12.84 3.44
CA LEU A 152 -5.96 -14.10 3.62
C LEU A 152 -6.74 -14.15 4.94
N TRP A 153 -7.76 -14.98 4.94
CA TRP A 153 -8.45 -15.45 6.13
C TRP A 153 -7.73 -16.68 6.67
N GLN A 154 -7.48 -16.69 7.97
CA GLN A 154 -7.09 -17.88 8.71
C GLN A 154 -8.36 -18.69 8.98
N CYS A 155 -8.33 -19.95 8.57
CA CYS A 155 -9.42 -20.91 8.74
C CYS A 155 -8.93 -22.11 9.53
N LEU A 156 -9.76 -22.59 10.46
CA LEU A 156 -9.57 -23.86 11.14
C LEU A 156 -10.43 -24.93 10.46
N CYS A 157 -9.80 -26.02 10.03
CA CYS A 157 -10.51 -27.16 9.48
C CYS A 157 -11.03 -28.07 10.59
N ASP A 158 -12.11 -28.79 10.34
CA ASP A 158 -12.67 -29.80 11.26
C ASP A 158 -11.63 -30.87 11.66
N CYS A 159 -10.64 -31.14 10.80
CA CYS A 159 -9.54 -32.05 11.10
C CYS A 159 -8.46 -31.47 12.04
N GLY A 160 -8.57 -30.22 12.44
CA GLY A 160 -7.63 -29.50 13.31
C GLY A 160 -6.55 -28.71 12.59
N ASN A 161 -6.39 -28.88 11.27
CA ASN A 161 -5.38 -28.13 10.51
C ASN A 161 -5.82 -26.69 10.23
N GLU A 162 -4.86 -25.77 10.33
CA GLU A 162 -5.03 -24.39 9.87
C GLU A 162 -4.78 -24.27 8.36
N ALA A 163 -5.55 -23.42 7.70
CA ALA A 163 -5.39 -23.11 6.29
C ALA A 163 -5.74 -21.65 6.00
N TYR A 164 -5.22 -21.09 4.91
CA TYR A 164 -5.29 -19.67 4.61
C TYR A 164 -5.88 -19.41 3.22
N PHE A 165 -6.97 -18.64 3.13
CA PHE A 165 -7.71 -18.45 1.87
C PHE A 165 -8.17 -17.01 1.63
N TYR A 166 -8.25 -16.60 0.36
CA TYR A 166 -8.82 -15.31 -0.02
C TYR A 166 -10.35 -15.33 0.08
N SER A 167 -10.98 -14.19 0.39
CA SER A 167 -12.46 -14.06 0.47
C SER A 167 -13.15 -14.63 -0.76
N SER A 168 -12.66 -14.32 -1.96
CA SER A 168 -13.27 -14.74 -3.22
C SER A 168 -13.26 -16.26 -3.41
N ALA A 169 -12.29 -16.97 -2.84
CA ALA A 169 -12.19 -18.41 -2.96
C ALA A 169 -13.17 -19.13 -2.02
N LEU A 170 -13.34 -18.59 -0.80
CA LEU A 170 -14.32 -19.08 0.17
C LEU A 170 -15.75 -18.83 -0.32
N LEU A 171 -16.06 -17.60 -0.74
CA LEU A 171 -17.40 -17.21 -1.19
C LEU A 171 -17.85 -17.96 -2.46
N LYS A 172 -16.91 -18.30 -3.35
CA LYS A 172 -17.19 -19.13 -4.56
C LYS A 172 -17.21 -20.64 -4.27
N GLY A 173 -16.96 -21.06 -3.02
CA GLY A 173 -16.92 -22.47 -2.65
C GLY A 173 -15.75 -23.25 -3.26
N LYS A 174 -14.67 -22.58 -3.70
CA LYS A 174 -13.51 -23.24 -4.31
C LYS A 174 -12.78 -24.16 -3.33
N TYR A 175 -12.81 -23.82 -2.05
CA TYR A 175 -12.17 -24.58 -0.98
C TYR A 175 -13.19 -24.87 0.12
N THR A 176 -13.39 -26.15 0.41
CA THR A 176 -14.30 -26.65 1.45
C THR A 176 -13.56 -27.46 2.53
N SER A 177 -12.23 -27.54 2.46
CA SER A 177 -11.35 -28.19 3.44
C SER A 177 -9.94 -27.59 3.40
N CYS A 178 -9.06 -27.96 4.34
CA CYS A 178 -7.69 -27.44 4.41
C CYS A 178 -6.75 -27.92 3.29
N GLY A 179 -7.22 -28.73 2.34
CA GLY A 179 -6.41 -29.29 1.26
C GLY A 179 -5.51 -30.46 1.68
N ASN A 180 -5.05 -30.48 2.94
CA ASN A 180 -4.29 -31.58 3.55
C ASN A 180 -5.12 -32.33 4.61
N CYS A 181 -6.44 -32.44 4.38
CA CYS A 181 -7.34 -33.04 5.36
C CYS A 181 -7.13 -34.56 5.38
N GLN A 182 -6.60 -35.11 6.47
CA GLN A 182 -6.34 -36.56 6.59
C GLN A 182 -7.62 -37.41 6.70
N TYR A 183 -8.81 -36.82 6.60
CA TYR A 183 -10.06 -37.58 6.65
C TYR A 183 -10.21 -38.56 5.49
N HIS A 184 -9.55 -38.32 4.35
CA HIS A 184 -9.49 -39.29 3.25
C HIS A 184 -8.70 -40.56 3.59
N LEU A 185 -7.92 -40.57 4.68
CA LEU A 185 -7.18 -41.73 5.18
C LEU A 185 -7.97 -42.55 6.21
N LEU A 186 -9.19 -42.13 6.54
CA LEU A 186 -10.08 -42.89 7.44
C LEU A 186 -10.61 -44.12 6.70
N ARG A 187 -9.91 -45.24 6.86
CA ARG A 187 -10.22 -46.51 6.16
C ARG A 187 -11.16 -47.43 6.94
N THR A 188 -11.27 -47.25 8.24
CA THR A 188 -12.10 -48.08 9.11
C THR A 188 -13.04 -47.21 9.94
N LYS A 189 -14.16 -47.79 10.36
CA LYS A 189 -15.17 -47.03 11.11
C LYS A 189 -14.62 -46.53 12.44
N GLU A 190 -13.76 -47.31 13.09
CA GLU A 190 -13.11 -46.99 14.37
C GLU A 190 -12.29 -45.70 14.30
N ASN A 191 -11.66 -45.42 13.16
CA ASN A 191 -10.85 -44.21 12.98
C ASN A 191 -11.68 -42.92 12.98
N MET A 192 -13.00 -43.03 12.85
CA MET A 192 -13.93 -41.90 12.89
C MET A 192 -14.21 -41.42 14.32
N ILE A 193 -13.95 -42.24 15.34
CA ILE A 193 -14.14 -41.85 16.75
C ILE A 193 -13.24 -40.66 17.09
N GLY A 194 -13.82 -39.66 17.74
CA GLY A 194 -13.17 -38.39 18.09
C GLY A 194 -13.02 -37.42 16.91
N LYS A 195 -13.37 -37.82 15.69
CA LYS A 195 -13.34 -36.91 14.54
C LYS A 195 -14.55 -36.00 14.56
N ARG A 196 -14.29 -34.74 14.27
CA ARG A 196 -15.30 -33.68 14.18
C ARG A 196 -15.74 -33.55 12.73
N PHE A 197 -17.04 -33.43 12.54
CA PHE A 197 -17.68 -33.11 11.28
C PHE A 197 -18.68 -32.00 11.54
N HIS A 198 -18.36 -30.80 11.07
CA HIS A 198 -19.13 -29.59 11.36
C HIS A 198 -19.23 -29.31 12.86
N HIS A 199 -20.45 -29.44 13.40
CA HIS A 199 -20.76 -29.19 14.80
C HIS A 199 -20.95 -30.48 15.61
N LEU A 200 -20.64 -31.63 15.00
CA LEU A 200 -20.79 -32.95 15.58
C LEU A 200 -19.42 -33.60 15.75
N THR A 201 -19.14 -34.07 16.96
CA THR A 201 -17.96 -34.91 17.22
C THR A 201 -18.42 -36.33 17.46
N ILE A 202 -17.91 -37.28 16.68
CA ILE A 202 -18.26 -38.69 16.85
C ILE A 202 -17.67 -39.18 18.18
N THR A 203 -18.51 -39.64 19.10
CA THR A 203 -18.11 -40.13 20.42
C THR A 203 -18.03 -41.65 20.45
N LYS A 204 -18.94 -42.34 19.77
CA LYS A 204 -19.00 -43.80 19.76
C LYS A 204 -19.67 -44.33 18.50
N ILE A 205 -19.35 -45.56 18.15
CA ILE A 205 -20.00 -46.35 17.09
C ILE A 205 -20.90 -47.39 17.76
N VAL A 206 -22.13 -47.53 17.27
CA VAL A 206 -23.10 -48.50 17.76
C VAL A 206 -23.48 -49.41 16.62
N GLU A 207 -23.15 -50.70 16.72
CA GLU A 207 -23.60 -51.73 15.77
C GLU A 207 -25.12 -51.89 15.92
N THR A 208 -25.84 -51.94 14.80
CA THR A 208 -27.32 -52.04 14.80
C THR A 208 -27.81 -53.37 14.23
N GLU A 209 -27.34 -53.74 13.05
CA GLU A 209 -27.62 -55.00 12.36
C GLU A 209 -26.28 -55.51 11.79
N PRO A 210 -26.18 -56.74 11.27
CA PRO A 210 -24.96 -57.19 10.60
C PRO A 210 -24.52 -56.18 9.52
N ASP A 211 -23.27 -55.76 9.58
CA ASP A 211 -22.63 -54.78 8.70
C ASP A 211 -23.23 -53.35 8.69
N THR A 212 -24.12 -53.01 9.62
CA THR A 212 -24.63 -51.64 9.80
C THR A 212 -24.30 -51.06 11.16
N PHE A 213 -23.95 -49.78 11.17
CA PHE A 213 -23.63 -49.05 12.39
C PHE A 213 -24.22 -47.64 12.37
N ARG A 214 -24.43 -47.09 13.56
CA ARG A 214 -24.78 -45.69 13.78
C ARG A 214 -23.64 -44.97 14.49
N LEU A 215 -23.51 -43.69 14.20
CA LEU A 215 -22.57 -42.80 14.85
C LEU A 215 -23.30 -42.04 15.95
N LEU A 216 -22.88 -42.25 17.20
CA LEU A 216 -23.25 -41.36 18.28
C LEU A 216 -22.34 -40.14 18.21
N CYS A 217 -22.97 -38.98 18.16
CA CYS A 217 -22.30 -37.70 17.99
C CYS A 217 -22.66 -36.79 19.16
N ARG A 218 -21.68 -36.02 19.64
CA ARG A 218 -21.90 -34.90 20.55
C ARG A 218 -21.97 -33.60 19.75
N CYS A 219 -23.05 -32.84 19.93
CA CYS A 219 -23.17 -31.48 19.42
C CYS A 219 -22.23 -30.53 20.16
N ASP A 220 -21.64 -29.57 19.46
CA ASP A 220 -20.91 -28.45 20.09
C ASP A 220 -21.77 -27.65 21.07
N CYS A 221 -23.09 -27.66 20.87
CA CYS A 221 -24.08 -27.05 21.74
C CYS A 221 -24.24 -27.74 23.10
N GLY A 222 -23.62 -28.91 23.31
CA GLY A 222 -23.67 -29.67 24.56
C GLY A 222 -24.92 -30.53 24.73
N GLU A 223 -25.91 -30.38 23.86
CA GLU A 223 -27.08 -31.25 23.83
C GLU A 223 -26.74 -32.60 23.19
N ILE A 224 -27.26 -33.68 23.78
CA ILE A 224 -27.21 -35.02 23.22
C ILE A 224 -28.49 -35.16 22.37
N PRO A 225 -28.40 -35.39 21.06
CA PRO A 225 -29.57 -35.62 20.22
C PRO A 225 -30.24 -36.97 20.49
#